data_AF-I3UXF1-F1
#
_entry.id   AF-I3UXF1-F1
#
_cell.length_a   1.000
_cell.length_b   1.000
_cell.length_c   1.000
_cell.angle_alpha   90.00
_cell.angle_beta   90.00
_cell.angle_gamma   90.00
#
_symmetry.space_group_name_H-M   'P 1'
#
loop_
_entity.id
_entity.type
_entity.pdbx_description
1 polymer ?
#
loop_
_entity_poly.entity_id
_entity_poly.type
_entity_poly.pdbx_seq_one_letter_code
_entity_poly.pdbx_strand_id
1 'polypeptide(L)' 'MEWSEKNAFRPFCSDRCKLIDLGAWAAEEHKIAGSEGSEDELYSGDLEPRH' A
#
# COMPACT_ATOMS: atom_id res chain seq x y z
N MET A 1 22.62 1.01 2.12
CA MET A 1 22.12 -0.17 2.85
C MET A 1 22.04 -1.32 1.85
N GLU A 2 22.50 -2.51 2.23
CA GLU A 2 22.55 -3.66 1.32
C GLU A 2 21.22 -4.44 1.33
N TRP A 3 20.79 -4.95 0.17
CA TRP A 3 19.63 -5.81 0.05
C TRP A 3 20.00 -7.24 0.46
N SER A 4 19.81 -7.58 1.74
CA SER A 4 20.20 -8.87 2.32
C SER A 4 19.15 -9.37 3.31
N GLU A 5 18.96 -10.69 3.40
CA GLU A 5 18.04 -11.32 4.37
C GLU A 5 18.25 -10.93 5.82
N LYS A 6 19.47 -10.54 6.16
CA LYS A 6 19.86 -10.10 7.51
C LYS A 6 19.40 -8.68 7.84
N ASN A 7 18.97 -7.91 6.87
CA ASN A 7 18.53 -6.54 7.09
C ASN A 7 17.07 -6.51 7.57
N ALA A 8 16.90 -6.24 8.87
CA ALA A 8 15.60 -6.17 9.54
C ALA A 8 14.71 -5.00 9.07
N PHE A 9 15.28 -3.99 8.41
CA PHE A 9 14.53 -2.82 7.97
C PHE A 9 13.93 -2.97 6.59
N ARG A 10 14.25 -4.03 5.83
CA ARG A 10 13.68 -4.26 4.51
C ARG A 10 12.15 -4.31 4.60
N PRO A 11 11.43 -3.70 3.65
CA PRO A 11 11.90 -3.12 2.38
C PRO A 11 12.53 -1.72 2.49
N PHE A 12 12.57 -1.12 3.67
CA PHE A 12 13.04 0.23 3.91
C PHE A 12 14.51 0.33 4.30
N CYS A 13 15.02 1.56 4.29
CA CYS A 13 16.37 1.90 4.68
C CYS A 13 16.59 2.00 6.21
N SER A 14 15.51 2.11 6.98
CA SER A 14 15.46 2.37 8.43
C SER A 14 14.01 2.49 8.90
N ASP A 15 13.78 2.53 10.21
CA ASP A 15 12.47 2.86 10.78
C ASP A 15 11.97 4.25 10.35
N ARG A 16 12.88 5.22 10.20
CA ARG A 16 12.52 6.56 9.71
C ARG A 16 11.94 6.50 8.29
N CYS A 17 12.58 5.75 7.40
CA CYS A 17 12.09 5.55 6.03
C CYS A 17 10.68 4.92 6.03
N LYS A 18 10.44 3.93 6.90
CA LYS A 18 9.12 3.28 7.05
C LYS A 18 8.03 4.25 7.53
N LEU A 19 8.34 5.08 8.53
CA LEU A 19 7.37 6.04 9.08
C LEU A 19 7.01 7.15 8.09
N ILE A 20 7.97 7.59 7.28
CA ILE A 20 7.72 8.59 6.23
C ILE A 20 6.76 8.03 5.18
N ASP A 21 7.03 6.82 4.68
CA ASP A 21 6.16 6.15 3.70
C ASP A 21 4.73 5.98 4.25
N LEU A 22 4.62 5.48 5.49
CA LEU A 22 3.33 5.35 6.17
C LEU A 22 2.59 6.71 6.29
N GLY A 23 3.32 7.78 6.59
CA GLY A 23 2.76 9.13 6.65
C GLY A 23 2.23 9.61 5.29
N ALA A 24 2.97 9.37 4.20
CA ALA A 24 2.56 9.73 2.86
C ALA A 24 1.29 8.97 2.42
N TRP A 25 1.18 7.69 2.77
CA TRP A 25 -0.06 6.91 2.56
C TRP A 25 -1.23 7.47 3.37
N ALA A 26 -1.02 7.76 4.65
CA ALA A 26 -2.06 8.34 5.52
C ALA A 26 -2.50 9.75 5.07
N ALA A 27 -1.62 10.49 4.41
CA ALA A 27 -1.88 11.81 3.84
C ALA A 27 -2.44 11.76 2.40
N GLU A 28 -2.76 10.57 1.88
CA GLU A 28 -3.27 10.35 0.52
C GLU A 28 -2.34 10.85 -0.60
N GLU A 29 -1.04 10.98 -0.33
CA GLU A 29 -0.04 11.36 -1.33
C GLU A 29 0.23 10.22 -2.31
N HIS A 30 0.02 8.97 -1.87
CA HIS A 30 0.10 7.76 -2.67
C HIS A 30 -1.29 7.23 -2.99
N LYS A 31 -1.94 7.83 -4.00
CA LYS A 31 -3.20 7.36 -4.55
C LYS A 31 -3.04 6.88 -5.98
N ILE A 32 -3.79 5.82 -6.31
CA ILE A 32 -3.92 5.34 -7.68
C ILE A 32 -5.16 6.02 -8.26
N ALA A 33 -5.05 6.58 -9.46
CA ALA A 33 -6.21 7.18 -10.11
C ALA A 33 -7.21 6.08 -10.50
N GLY A 34 -8.46 6.21 -10.06
CA GLY A 34 -9.55 5.35 -10.48
C GLY A 34 -9.90 5.55 -11.97
N SER A 35 -10.30 4.48 -12.63
CA SER A 35 -10.93 4.53 -13.96
C SER A 35 -12.44 4.67 -13.82
N GLU A 36 -13.13 5.26 -14.81
CA GLU A 36 -14.59 5.25 -14.83
C GLU A 36 -15.12 3.81 -14.74
N GLY A 37 -15.91 3.51 -13.69
CA GLY A 37 -16.41 2.16 -13.38
C GLY A 37 -15.49 1.31 -12.49
N SER A 38 -14.52 1.91 -11.77
CA SER A 38 -13.67 1.20 -10.82
C SER A 38 -14.48 0.52 -9.71
N GLU A 39 -14.09 -0.70 -9.36
CA GLU A 39 -14.62 -1.49 -8.25
C GLU A 39 -14.38 -0.87 -6.85
N ASP A 40 -13.71 0.28 -6.76
CA ASP A 40 -13.53 1.03 -5.51
C ASP A 40 -14.88 1.43 -4.85
N GLU A 41 -15.96 1.51 -5.63
CA GLU A 41 -17.32 1.74 -5.14
C GLU A 41 -18.05 0.45 -4.70
N LEU A 42 -17.49 -0.72 -5.02
CA LEU A 42 -18.06 -2.02 -4.69
C LEU A 42 -17.54 -2.45 -3.31
N TYR A 43 -18.43 -2.57 -2.33
CA TYR A 43 -18.05 -3.15 -1.05
C TYR A 43 -17.81 -4.65 -1.20
N SER A 44 -16.83 -5.19 -0.47
CA SER A 44 -16.53 -6.63 -0.49
C SER A 44 -17.73 -7.53 -0.14
N GLY A 45 -18.78 -6.99 0.47
CA GLY A 45 -20.03 -7.70 0.74
C GLY A 45 -20.96 -7.83 -0.48
N ASP A 46 -20.76 -7.00 -1.50
CA ASP A 46 -21.58 -6.97 -2.73
C ASP A 46 -20.95 -7.81 -3.86
N LEU A 47 -19.73 -8.33 -3.66
CA LEU A 47 -19.05 -9.19 -4.62
C LEU A 47 -19.60 -10.62 -4.55
N GLU A 48 -20.17 -11.11 -5.65
CA GLU A 48 -20.61 -12.51 -5.72
C GLU A 48 -19.40 -13.47 -5.60
N PRO A 49 -19.50 -14.54 -4.80
CA PRO A 49 -18.45 -15.54 -4.72
C PRO A 49 -18.22 -16.18 -6.10
N ARG A 50 -16.99 -16.09 -6.61
CA ARG A 50 -16.62 -16.83 -7.83
C ARG A 50 -16.49 -18.31 -7.46
N HIS A 51 -17.49 -19.09 -7.85
CA HIS A 51 -17.45 -20.56 -7.83
C HIS A 51 -16.45 -21.11 -8.83
#